data_AF-A0A662H721-F1
#
_entry.id   AF-A0A662H721-F1
#
_cell.length_a   1.000
_cell.length_b   1.000
_cell.length_c   1.000
_cell.angle_alpha   90.00
_cell.angle_beta   90.00
_cell.angle_gamma   90.00
#
_symmetry.space_group_name_H-M   'P 1'
#
loop_
_entity.id
_entity.type
_entity.pdbx_description
1 polymer ?
#
loop_
_entity_poly.entity_id
_entity_poly.type
_entity_poly.pdbx_seq_one_letter_code
_entity_poly.pdbx_strand_id
1 'polypeptide(L)'
;QLWPLFSREFFNPRYSPLTGEKLYEYRIVAREASTESDYLSIVDLEQYHYASKKELVAIWQCNGKIIESNIQPDCNGEKAELVAIKGSLPASRFLVLELKDRRPFEPKIIGYVRIDPPVPLMHRRIEEDGKVIVEKNIRLKVFPKGWIYPTFWPEKLLRDLRREYRELASKYGSRKAFFMLGEKIRWEALERCDTAAARISRVVIHPDYRGDGLGMLAVKAALEWVKERRVPEMRKRKHIVEVIAQMARYHPFFEKVGFKYLWDTASGRPVLYYPLTEEANKRIEKFLKEDKYASKHGGVLYRSRFSGISKLSKPIILKNVSKIYSSTLDIDGLVPKLQEILKAFGVVRRTVQKYVLREVNVRIEPSSIVAVIGISGAGKTTLLRMIIGAVLGIKSSKYRPDSGEIEIPENTRLSVLLPGEIEPRFGDESILEHVYEKIGDEIAAIEVLNISGLSDAVFYRARFSELSTGQKERAKIASLLAEKPNLLIIDEFTAHLDSLTAQRVARKISKIARKHGITMILATHRPEVLKVLEPDMILHVGYGGIICEHLKH
;
A
#
# COMPACT_ATOMS: atom_id res chain seq x y z
N GLN A 1 39.51 -14.90 -5.84
CA GLN A 1 39.15 -14.60 -4.45
C GLN A 1 37.73 -15.13 -4.24
N LEU A 2 37.54 -16.14 -3.39
CA LEU A 2 36.20 -16.61 -3.02
C LEU A 2 35.61 -15.61 -2.02
N TRP A 3 34.45 -15.05 -2.32
CA TRP A 3 33.78 -14.16 -1.38
C TRP A 3 32.99 -14.98 -0.37
N PRO A 4 33.01 -14.60 0.93
CA PRO A 4 32.09 -15.20 1.91
C PRO A 4 30.65 -14.88 1.51
N LEU A 5 29.63 -15.57 2.02
CA LEU A 5 28.24 -15.17 1.73
C LEU A 5 27.98 -13.74 2.19
N PHE A 6 27.32 -12.92 1.36
CA PHE A 6 26.91 -11.59 1.80
C PHE A 6 25.88 -11.70 2.92
N SER A 7 26.10 -10.92 3.97
CA SER A 7 25.21 -10.76 5.10
C SER A 7 25.41 -9.36 5.66
N ARG A 8 24.33 -8.61 5.81
CA ARG A 8 24.38 -7.28 6.38
C ARG A 8 23.16 -7.04 7.24
N GLU A 9 23.41 -6.41 8.37
CA GLU A 9 22.38 -6.09 9.33
C GLU A 9 21.81 -4.70 9.04
N PHE A 10 20.50 -4.61 9.10
CA PHE A 10 19.74 -3.39 8.92
C PHE A 10 18.77 -3.24 10.08
N PHE A 11 18.57 -1.99 10.44
CA PHE A 11 17.66 -1.58 11.48
C PHE A 11 16.50 -0.84 10.84
N ASN A 12 15.28 -1.30 11.10
CA ASN A 12 14.08 -0.60 10.67
C ASN A 12 13.33 -0.10 11.91
N PRO A 13 13.69 1.08 12.43
CA PRO A 13 13.07 1.64 13.61
C PRO A 13 11.59 1.91 13.33
N ARG A 14 10.75 1.41 14.23
CA ARG A 14 9.34 1.73 14.28
C ARG A 14 9.15 2.91 15.21
N TYR A 15 8.88 4.06 14.62
CA TYR A 15 8.57 5.24 15.40
C TYR A 15 7.12 5.21 15.86
N SER A 16 7.01 5.43 17.15
CA SER A 16 5.80 5.79 17.84
C SER A 16 5.11 6.85 17.04
N PRO A 17 3.88 6.55 16.64
CA PRO A 17 3.07 7.57 16.07
C PRO A 17 2.85 8.78 16.95
N LEU A 18 2.92 8.54 18.24
CA LEU A 18 2.62 9.43 19.33
C LEU A 18 3.77 10.38 19.62
N THR A 19 4.92 9.82 19.97
CA THR A 19 6.03 10.59 20.53
C THR A 19 7.08 10.96 19.49
N GLY A 20 7.02 10.37 18.29
CA GLY A 20 8.15 10.37 17.37
C GLY A 20 9.34 9.54 17.87
N GLU A 21 9.27 9.00 19.09
CA GLU A 21 10.29 8.11 19.65
C GLU A 21 10.17 6.72 19.05
N LYS A 22 11.22 5.95 19.15
CA LYS A 22 11.29 4.58 18.65
C LYS A 22 10.52 3.63 19.59
N LEU A 23 9.41 3.03 19.14
CA LEU A 23 8.65 2.00 19.88
C LEU A 23 9.43 0.71 19.99
N TYR A 24 9.90 0.22 18.84
CA TYR A 24 10.68 -0.99 18.72
C TYR A 24 11.47 -0.91 17.40
N GLU A 25 12.40 -1.83 17.20
CA GLU A 25 13.18 -1.90 15.98
C GLU A 25 13.08 -3.29 15.43
N TYR A 26 12.77 -3.41 14.14
CA TYR A 26 13.05 -4.67 13.49
C TYR A 26 14.54 -4.72 13.18
N ARG A 27 15.21 -5.68 13.81
CA ARG A 27 16.56 -6.10 13.45
C ARG A 27 16.48 -7.11 12.32
N ILE A 28 16.92 -6.70 11.13
CA ILE A 28 16.78 -7.47 9.91
C ILE A 28 18.16 -7.78 9.37
N VAL A 29 18.42 -9.06 9.10
CA VAL A 29 19.64 -9.48 8.42
C VAL A 29 19.30 -9.78 6.97
N ALA A 30 19.77 -8.93 6.07
CA ALA A 30 19.71 -9.19 4.64
C ALA A 30 20.92 -10.04 4.24
N ARG A 31 20.68 -11.26 3.78
CA ARG A 31 21.75 -12.20 3.43
C ARG A 31 21.42 -13.02 2.19
N GLU A 32 22.45 -13.56 1.58
CA GLU A 32 22.29 -14.52 0.48
C GLU A 32 21.52 -15.75 0.95
N ALA A 33 20.56 -16.20 0.13
CA ALA A 33 19.91 -17.49 0.32
C ALA A 33 20.93 -18.61 0.06
N SER A 34 21.15 -19.46 1.05
CA SER A 34 22.20 -20.48 0.98
C SER A 34 21.74 -21.86 1.43
N THR A 35 20.60 -21.94 2.12
CA THR A 35 20.06 -23.21 2.63
C THR A 35 18.77 -23.57 1.90
N GLU A 36 18.45 -24.86 1.82
CA GLU A 36 17.17 -25.33 1.28
C GLU A 36 15.97 -24.65 1.97
N SER A 37 16.02 -24.50 3.29
CA SER A 37 14.99 -23.80 4.09
C SER A 37 14.78 -22.34 3.65
N ASP A 38 15.82 -21.65 3.18
CA ASP A 38 15.68 -20.29 2.64
C ASP A 38 14.87 -20.32 1.33
N TYR A 39 15.15 -21.27 0.44
CA TYR A 39 14.41 -21.42 -0.81
C TYR A 39 12.97 -21.85 -0.59
N LEU A 40 12.70 -22.71 0.40
CA LEU A 40 11.33 -23.02 0.84
C LEU A 40 10.59 -21.76 1.30
N SER A 41 11.24 -20.93 2.12
CA SER A 41 10.65 -19.66 2.56
C SER A 41 10.39 -18.70 1.39
N ILE A 42 11.23 -18.70 0.35
CA ILE A 42 11.00 -17.91 -0.87
C ILE A 42 9.77 -18.43 -1.63
N VAL A 43 9.60 -19.76 -1.72
CA VAL A 43 8.42 -20.38 -2.34
C VAL A 43 7.15 -19.97 -1.59
N ASP A 44 7.16 -20.02 -0.25
CA ASP A 44 6.04 -19.55 0.58
C ASP A 44 5.73 -18.07 0.33
N LEU A 45 6.76 -17.24 0.25
CA LEU A 45 6.60 -15.80 0.01
C LEU A 45 6.04 -15.49 -1.38
N GLU A 46 6.46 -16.22 -2.42
CA GLU A 46 5.95 -16.05 -3.80
C GLU A 46 4.45 -16.30 -3.89
N GLN A 47 3.89 -17.19 -3.06
CA GLN A 47 2.44 -17.44 -3.04
C GLN A 47 1.64 -16.17 -2.68
N TYR A 48 2.19 -15.28 -1.83
CA TYR A 48 1.57 -13.98 -1.52
C TYR A 48 1.71 -12.93 -2.62
N HIS A 49 2.53 -13.19 -3.65
CA HIS A 49 2.71 -12.28 -4.77
C HIS A 49 1.72 -12.56 -5.91
N TYR A 50 1.37 -13.82 -6.15
CA TYR A 50 0.36 -14.24 -7.12
C TYR A 50 -1.05 -14.22 -6.52
N ALA A 51 -1.49 -13.03 -6.09
CA ALA A 51 -2.76 -12.79 -5.41
C ALA A 51 -4.04 -13.20 -6.18
N SER A 52 -3.97 -13.81 -7.37
CA SER A 52 -5.18 -14.11 -8.16
C SER A 52 -5.12 -15.34 -9.08
N LYS A 53 -4.04 -16.13 -9.09
CA LYS A 53 -4.02 -17.38 -9.86
C LYS A 53 -3.43 -18.48 -9.00
N LYS A 54 -4.03 -19.67 -9.04
CA LYS A 54 -3.45 -20.94 -8.60
C LYS A 54 -2.22 -21.28 -9.46
N GLU A 55 -1.26 -20.36 -9.57
CA GLU A 55 -0.01 -20.60 -10.27
C GLU A 55 0.88 -21.41 -9.33
N LEU A 56 1.32 -22.56 -9.84
CA LEU A 56 2.31 -23.38 -9.16
C LEU A 56 3.67 -22.71 -9.32
N VAL A 57 4.28 -22.27 -8.22
CA VAL A 57 5.48 -21.43 -8.19
C VAL A 57 6.77 -22.22 -8.07
N ALA A 58 6.71 -23.48 -7.64
CA ALA A 58 7.87 -24.33 -7.44
C ALA A 58 7.79 -25.65 -8.24
N ILE A 59 8.95 -26.07 -8.71
CA ILE A 59 9.18 -27.30 -9.47
C ILE A 59 10.02 -28.22 -8.59
N TRP A 60 9.51 -29.41 -8.31
CA TRP A 60 10.09 -30.42 -7.44
C TRP A 60 10.49 -31.65 -8.23
N GLN A 61 11.48 -32.39 -7.74
CA GLN A 61 11.84 -33.70 -8.21
C GLN A 61 11.52 -34.73 -7.14
N CYS A 62 10.85 -35.80 -7.56
CA CYS A 62 10.31 -36.84 -6.72
C CYS A 62 10.48 -38.18 -7.43
N ASN A 63 11.33 -39.07 -6.94
CA ASN A 63 11.56 -40.39 -7.55
C ASN A 63 11.88 -40.29 -9.07
N GLY A 64 12.67 -39.28 -9.46
CA GLY A 64 13.02 -38.99 -10.86
C GLY A 64 11.92 -38.32 -11.70
N LYS A 65 10.74 -38.04 -11.14
CA LYS A 65 9.63 -37.32 -11.79
C LYS A 65 9.59 -35.86 -11.36
N ILE A 66 9.24 -34.98 -12.30
CA ILE A 66 9.05 -33.55 -12.03
C ILE A 66 7.60 -33.31 -11.61
N ILE A 67 7.41 -32.61 -10.49
CA ILE A 67 6.11 -32.25 -9.93
C ILE A 67 6.07 -30.73 -9.73
N GLU A 68 5.03 -30.06 -10.23
CA GLU A 68 4.77 -28.66 -9.88
C GLU A 68 3.89 -28.61 -8.63
N SER A 69 4.33 -27.91 -7.59
CA SER A 69 3.59 -27.79 -6.32
C SER A 69 4.02 -26.55 -5.55
N ASN A 70 3.08 -25.91 -4.84
CA ASN A 70 3.38 -24.77 -3.95
C ASN A 70 3.85 -25.20 -2.56
N ILE A 71 3.59 -26.46 -2.20
CA ILE A 71 4.10 -27.09 -0.98
C ILE A 71 5.05 -28.23 -1.37
N GLN A 72 5.95 -28.61 -0.48
CA GLN A 72 6.78 -29.79 -0.68
C GLN A 72 5.88 -31.02 -0.84
N PRO A 73 5.90 -31.72 -1.98
CA PRO A 73 5.06 -32.89 -2.18
C PRO A 73 5.56 -34.07 -1.33
N ASP A 74 4.63 -34.91 -0.89
CA ASP A 74 4.97 -36.20 -0.30
C ASP A 74 5.41 -37.16 -1.40
N CYS A 75 6.60 -37.74 -1.24
CA CYS A 75 7.25 -38.61 -2.22
C CYS A 75 7.28 -40.07 -1.77
N ASN A 76 6.24 -40.53 -1.08
CA ASN A 76 6.10 -41.91 -0.61
C ASN A 76 7.31 -42.37 0.21
N GLY A 77 7.81 -41.51 1.10
CA GLY A 77 8.95 -41.80 1.98
C GLY A 77 10.31 -41.28 1.50
N GLU A 78 10.46 -40.85 0.25
CA GLU A 78 11.62 -40.07 -0.19
C GLU A 78 11.42 -38.57 0.03
N LYS A 79 12.51 -37.80 0.11
CA LYS A 79 12.44 -36.35 0.26
C LYS A 79 12.32 -35.70 -1.12
N ALA A 80 11.27 -34.91 -1.33
CA ALA A 80 11.14 -34.12 -2.55
C ALA A 80 12.22 -33.02 -2.61
N GLU A 81 12.96 -32.95 -3.72
CA GLU A 81 14.01 -31.95 -3.92
C GLU A 81 13.49 -30.76 -4.73
N LEU A 82 13.76 -29.54 -4.26
CA LEU A 82 13.40 -28.34 -5.00
C LEU A 82 14.35 -28.14 -6.19
N VAL A 83 13.82 -28.22 -7.41
CA VAL A 83 14.58 -28.08 -8.66
C VAL A 83 14.69 -26.61 -9.06
N ALA A 84 13.57 -25.89 -9.06
CA ALA A 84 13.53 -24.51 -9.50
C ALA A 84 12.31 -23.75 -8.97
N ILE A 85 12.51 -22.44 -8.79
CA ILE A 85 11.42 -21.47 -8.59
C ILE A 85 11.03 -20.93 -9.97
N LYS A 86 9.78 -21.10 -10.35
CA LYS A 86 9.25 -20.77 -11.69
C LYS A 86 9.54 -19.32 -12.07
N GLY A 87 9.99 -19.13 -13.31
CA GLY A 87 10.35 -17.80 -13.83
C GLY A 87 11.66 -17.22 -13.28
N SER A 88 12.46 -18.02 -12.57
CA SER A 88 13.86 -17.68 -12.24
C SER A 88 14.80 -18.19 -13.33
N LEU A 89 15.87 -17.43 -13.59
CA LEU A 89 16.97 -17.84 -14.45
C LEU A 89 18.01 -18.65 -13.63
N PRO A 90 18.84 -19.51 -14.26
CA PRO A 90 19.99 -20.13 -13.59
C PRO A 90 20.98 -19.11 -13.00
N ALA A 91 21.08 -17.94 -13.64
CA ALA A 91 21.86 -16.81 -13.16
C ALA A 91 21.23 -16.09 -11.95
N SER A 92 19.98 -16.38 -11.57
CA SER A 92 19.30 -15.62 -10.52
C SER A 92 20.02 -15.79 -9.19
N ARG A 93 20.02 -14.71 -8.41
CA ARG A 93 20.50 -14.72 -7.03
C ARG A 93 19.43 -14.14 -6.13
N PHE A 94 19.32 -14.68 -4.92
CA PHE A 94 18.27 -14.34 -3.97
C PHE A 94 18.87 -13.78 -2.69
N LEU A 95 18.39 -12.60 -2.29
CA LEU A 95 18.68 -11.98 -1.01
C LEU A 95 17.45 -12.15 -0.12
N VAL A 96 17.58 -12.86 0.99
CA VAL A 96 16.50 -13.04 1.98
C VAL A 96 16.63 -12.01 3.11
N LEU A 97 15.50 -11.59 3.65
CA LEU A 97 15.40 -10.71 4.82
C LEU A 97 14.99 -11.55 6.03
N GLU A 98 15.96 -11.84 6.88
CA GLU A 98 15.77 -12.61 8.11
C GLU A 98 15.42 -11.69 9.28
N LEU A 99 14.35 -11.99 10.00
CA LEU A 99 13.97 -11.29 11.22
C LEU A 99 14.69 -11.91 12.42
N LYS A 100 15.60 -11.17 13.05
CA LYS A 100 16.42 -11.67 14.16
C LYS A 100 15.67 -11.73 15.48
N ASP A 101 15.03 -10.62 15.85
CA ASP A 101 14.33 -10.49 17.13
C ASP A 101 12.85 -10.92 17.00
N ARG A 102 12.65 -12.07 16.34
CA ARG A 102 11.31 -12.60 16.03
C ARG A 102 10.68 -13.27 17.25
N ARG A 103 9.37 -13.12 17.41
CA ARG A 103 8.58 -13.92 18.35
C ARG A 103 8.40 -15.36 17.82
N PRO A 104 8.08 -16.35 18.68
CA PRO A 104 7.95 -17.75 18.25
C PRO A 104 6.95 -17.99 17.10
N PHE A 105 5.91 -17.14 17.00
CA PHE A 105 4.89 -17.20 15.96
C PHE A 105 5.23 -16.39 14.70
N GLU A 106 6.31 -15.61 14.70
CA GLU A 106 6.71 -14.80 13.54
C GLU A 106 7.59 -15.61 12.58
N PRO A 107 7.43 -15.41 11.26
CA PRO A 107 8.25 -16.11 10.28
C PRO A 107 9.72 -15.70 10.39
N LYS A 108 10.63 -16.64 10.10
CA LYS A 108 12.07 -16.38 10.09
C LYS A 108 12.45 -15.43 8.95
N ILE A 109 11.95 -15.68 7.74
CA ILE A 109 12.17 -14.87 6.56
C ILE A 109 10.90 -14.07 6.27
N ILE A 110 11.00 -12.74 6.29
CA ILE A 110 9.88 -11.82 6.10
C ILE A 110 9.82 -11.19 4.70
N GLY A 111 10.80 -11.50 3.86
CA GLY A 111 10.87 -11.02 2.48
C GLY A 111 12.09 -11.51 1.73
N TYR A 112 12.10 -11.32 0.42
CA TYR A 112 13.27 -11.56 -0.41
C TYR A 112 13.32 -10.61 -1.62
N VAL A 113 14.53 -10.46 -2.18
CA VAL A 113 14.79 -9.77 -3.45
C VAL A 113 15.48 -10.73 -4.41
N ARG A 114 14.98 -10.80 -5.64
CA ARG A 114 15.61 -11.57 -6.72
C ARG A 114 16.34 -10.65 -7.68
N ILE A 115 17.60 -10.98 -7.93
CA ILE A 115 18.48 -10.27 -8.87
C ILE A 115 18.77 -11.17 -10.06
N ASP A 116 18.51 -10.65 -11.25
CA ASP A 116 18.74 -11.32 -12.54
C ASP A 116 19.71 -10.50 -13.40
N PRO A 117 20.34 -11.11 -14.42
CA PRO A 117 20.96 -10.35 -15.49
C PRO A 117 19.93 -9.45 -16.19
N PRO A 118 20.37 -8.32 -16.79
CA PRO A 118 19.47 -7.44 -17.52
C PRO A 118 18.82 -8.16 -18.70
N VAL A 119 17.59 -7.79 -19.06
CA VAL A 119 16.90 -8.42 -20.21
C VAL A 119 17.74 -8.29 -21.49
N PRO A 120 17.74 -9.26 -22.42
CA PRO A 120 18.62 -9.17 -23.59
C PRO A 120 18.30 -8.05 -24.55
N LEU A 121 17.03 -7.75 -24.77
CA LEU A 121 16.57 -6.68 -25.67
C LEU A 121 15.58 -5.80 -24.93
N MET A 122 15.67 -4.49 -25.19
CA MET A 122 14.72 -3.53 -24.66
C MET A 122 14.42 -2.49 -25.72
N HIS A 123 13.14 -2.29 -25.97
CA HIS A 123 12.62 -1.30 -26.92
C HIS A 123 11.73 -0.36 -26.14
N ARG A 124 11.74 0.92 -26.51
CA ARG A 124 10.92 1.95 -25.88
C ARG A 124 9.61 2.11 -26.63
N ARG A 125 8.50 2.14 -25.90
CA ARG A 125 7.19 2.59 -26.42
C ARG A 125 7.11 4.11 -26.32
N ILE A 126 6.66 4.75 -27.38
CA ILE A 126 6.40 6.18 -27.46
C ILE A 126 4.97 6.35 -27.96
N GLU A 127 4.18 7.18 -27.29
CA GLU A 127 2.85 7.56 -27.74
C GLU A 127 2.86 9.02 -28.16
N GLU A 128 2.60 9.27 -29.44
CA GLU A 128 2.58 10.61 -30.04
C GLU A 128 1.41 10.67 -31.03
N ASP A 129 0.52 11.66 -30.85
CA ASP A 129 -0.68 11.87 -31.68
C ASP A 129 -1.55 10.62 -31.87
N GLY A 130 -1.74 9.84 -30.80
CA GLY A 130 -2.53 8.60 -30.81
C GLY A 130 -1.84 7.41 -31.53
N LYS A 131 -0.62 7.58 -32.05
CA LYS A 131 0.17 6.51 -32.66
C LYS A 131 1.22 5.98 -31.68
N VAL A 132 1.38 4.66 -31.69
CA VAL A 132 2.41 3.98 -30.90
C VAL A 132 3.63 3.76 -31.78
N ILE A 133 4.74 4.39 -31.42
CA ILE A 133 6.04 4.23 -32.08
C ILE A 133 6.93 3.38 -31.18
N VAL A 134 7.61 2.37 -31.75
CA VAL A 134 8.54 1.52 -31.03
C VAL A 134 9.96 1.84 -31.44
N GLU A 135 10.73 2.37 -30.50
CA GLU A 135 12.13 2.66 -30.70
C GLU A 135 13.00 1.49 -30.24
N LYS A 136 13.78 0.93 -31.17
CA LYS A 136 14.58 -0.28 -30.91
C LYS A 136 15.82 0.04 -30.08
N ASN A 137 16.19 -0.92 -29.24
CA ASN A 137 17.44 -0.94 -28.45
C ASN A 137 17.71 0.33 -27.63
N ILE A 138 16.67 0.92 -27.02
CA ILE A 138 16.73 2.21 -26.31
C ILE A 138 17.91 2.30 -25.32
N ARG A 139 18.24 1.22 -24.61
CA ARG A 139 19.35 1.21 -23.64
C ARG A 139 20.69 1.62 -24.25
N LEU A 140 20.93 1.31 -25.51
CA LEU A 140 22.18 1.65 -26.20
C LEU A 140 22.30 3.14 -26.53
N LYS A 141 21.21 3.92 -26.43
CA LYS A 141 21.27 5.38 -26.48
C LYS A 141 21.84 6.00 -25.21
N VAL A 142 21.71 5.31 -24.07
CA VAL A 142 22.08 5.84 -22.75
C VAL A 142 23.36 5.19 -22.22
N PHE A 143 23.43 3.86 -22.32
CA PHE A 143 24.45 3.05 -21.70
C PHE A 143 25.39 2.42 -22.73
N PRO A 144 26.71 2.34 -22.45
CA PRO A 144 27.65 1.63 -23.30
C PRO A 144 27.24 0.18 -23.54
N LYS A 145 27.48 -0.33 -24.75
CA LYS A 145 27.15 -1.72 -25.12
C LYS A 145 27.73 -2.73 -24.13
N GLY A 146 28.96 -2.52 -23.66
CA GLY A 146 29.64 -3.38 -22.70
C GLY A 146 29.06 -3.38 -21.28
N TRP A 147 28.10 -2.50 -20.98
CA TRP A 147 27.35 -2.56 -19.71
C TRP A 147 26.18 -3.55 -19.78
N ILE A 148 25.60 -3.71 -20.96
CA ILE A 148 24.41 -4.52 -21.19
C ILE A 148 24.77 -5.90 -21.75
N TYR A 149 25.84 -6.01 -22.53
CA TYR A 149 26.24 -7.24 -23.21
C TYR A 149 27.68 -7.66 -22.86
N PRO A 150 27.98 -8.97 -22.92
CA PRO A 150 27.06 -10.10 -23.16
C PRO A 150 26.14 -10.37 -21.96
N THR A 151 24.83 -10.48 -22.20
CA THR A 151 23.84 -10.87 -21.17
C THR A 151 23.38 -12.30 -21.38
N PHE A 152 22.70 -12.85 -20.38
CA PHE A 152 22.10 -14.18 -20.43
C PHE A 152 21.02 -14.24 -21.51
N TRP A 153 21.35 -14.80 -22.67
CA TRP A 153 20.45 -14.91 -23.83
C TRP A 153 20.50 -16.29 -24.50
N PRO A 154 19.98 -17.34 -23.84
CA PRO A 154 19.95 -18.71 -24.35
C PRO A 154 19.35 -18.85 -25.76
N GLU A 155 18.31 -18.08 -26.06
CA GLU A 155 17.60 -18.15 -27.34
C GLU A 155 18.48 -17.69 -28.52
N LYS A 156 19.47 -16.83 -28.26
CA LYS A 156 20.45 -16.43 -29.27
C LYS A 156 21.42 -17.58 -29.56
N LEU A 157 21.91 -18.25 -28.53
CA LEU A 157 22.83 -19.40 -28.67
C LEU A 157 22.17 -20.60 -29.34
N LEU A 158 20.88 -20.82 -29.13
CA LEU A 158 20.14 -21.86 -29.85
C LEU A 158 20.17 -21.66 -31.37
N ARG A 159 20.24 -20.41 -31.85
CA ARG A 159 20.39 -20.14 -33.30
C ARG A 159 21.73 -20.61 -33.83
N ASP A 160 22.78 -20.46 -33.02
CA ASP A 160 24.14 -20.86 -33.36
C ASP A 160 24.28 -22.40 -33.34
N LEU A 161 23.49 -23.10 -32.52
CA LEU A 161 23.47 -24.56 -32.40
C LEU A 161 22.35 -25.26 -33.20
N ARG A 162 21.77 -24.57 -34.20
CA ARG A 162 20.68 -25.11 -35.05
C ARG A 162 21.00 -26.44 -35.74
N ARG A 163 22.27 -26.72 -35.99
CA ARG A 163 22.72 -27.97 -36.63
C ARG A 163 22.69 -29.13 -35.63
N GLU A 164 23.32 -28.96 -34.47
CA GLU A 164 23.31 -29.95 -33.37
C GLU A 164 21.88 -30.24 -32.88
N TYR A 165 21.03 -29.21 -32.78
CA TYR A 165 19.60 -29.40 -32.49
C TYR A 165 18.91 -30.30 -33.52
N ARG A 166 19.13 -30.07 -34.82
CA ARG A 166 18.52 -30.87 -35.89
C ARG A 166 19.00 -32.32 -35.87
N GLU A 167 20.29 -32.53 -35.65
CA GLU A 167 20.89 -33.87 -35.55
C GLU A 167 20.32 -34.65 -34.35
N LEU A 168 20.26 -34.03 -33.17
CA LEU A 168 19.64 -34.63 -31.98
C LEU A 168 18.14 -34.86 -32.15
N ALA A 169 17.42 -33.92 -32.76
CA ALA A 169 15.98 -34.05 -33.02
C ALA A 169 15.68 -35.21 -33.96
N SER A 170 16.53 -35.45 -34.96
CA SER A 170 16.43 -36.60 -35.86
C SER A 170 16.67 -37.94 -35.15
N LYS A 171 17.51 -37.96 -34.09
CA LYS A 171 17.91 -39.19 -33.39
C LYS A 171 17.03 -39.53 -32.18
N TYR A 172 16.57 -38.52 -31.45
CA TYR A 172 15.88 -38.71 -30.17
C TYR A 172 14.48 -38.07 -30.12
N GLY A 173 14.04 -37.45 -31.23
CA GLY A 173 12.83 -36.65 -31.30
C GLY A 173 13.01 -35.24 -30.72
N SER A 174 12.28 -34.27 -31.28
CA SER A 174 12.42 -32.85 -30.99
C SER A 174 12.34 -32.50 -29.50
N ARG A 175 11.49 -33.19 -28.73
CA ARG A 175 11.27 -32.90 -27.31
C ARG A 175 12.46 -33.29 -26.43
N LYS A 176 13.06 -34.47 -26.66
CA LYS A 176 14.27 -34.91 -25.95
C LYS A 176 15.49 -34.11 -26.39
N ALA A 177 15.63 -33.83 -27.68
CA ALA A 177 16.71 -33.00 -28.21
C ALA A 177 16.71 -31.58 -27.61
N PHE A 178 15.53 -30.98 -27.48
CA PHE A 178 15.37 -29.67 -26.83
C PHE A 178 15.80 -29.70 -25.36
N PHE A 179 15.51 -30.78 -24.63
CA PHE A 179 15.90 -30.91 -23.23
C PHE A 179 17.41 -31.12 -23.07
N MET A 180 17.99 -32.03 -23.86
CA MET A 180 19.43 -32.34 -23.86
C MET A 180 20.28 -31.10 -24.23
N LEU A 181 19.86 -30.37 -25.26
CA LEU A 181 20.57 -29.17 -25.70
C LEU A 181 20.26 -27.96 -24.78
N GLY A 182 19.08 -27.93 -24.18
CA GLY A 182 18.62 -26.84 -23.33
C GLY A 182 19.50 -26.60 -22.12
N GLU A 183 19.98 -27.66 -21.45
CA GLU A 183 20.93 -27.50 -20.35
C GLU A 183 22.29 -26.97 -20.82
N LYS A 184 22.86 -27.59 -21.85
CA LYS A 184 24.13 -27.15 -22.46
C LYS A 184 24.07 -25.66 -22.84
N ILE A 185 22.99 -25.24 -23.51
CA ILE A 185 22.77 -23.84 -23.92
C ILE A 185 22.64 -22.92 -22.71
N ARG A 186 21.91 -23.32 -21.66
CA ARG A 186 21.77 -22.50 -20.45
C ARG A 186 23.11 -22.30 -19.75
N TRP A 187 23.92 -23.35 -19.64
CA TRP A 187 25.25 -23.28 -19.04
C TRP A 187 26.20 -22.41 -19.87
N GLU A 188 26.20 -22.58 -21.20
CA GLU A 188 27.00 -21.75 -22.10
C GLU A 188 26.55 -20.28 -22.07
N ALA A 189 25.23 -20.02 -22.00
CA ALA A 189 24.69 -18.67 -21.83
C ALA A 189 25.14 -18.02 -20.52
N LEU A 190 25.17 -18.80 -19.44
CA LEU A 190 25.62 -18.36 -18.13
C LEU A 190 27.13 -18.08 -18.14
N GLU A 191 27.91 -18.96 -18.76
CA GLU A 191 29.36 -18.81 -18.87
C GLU A 191 29.75 -17.61 -19.73
N ARG A 192 28.99 -17.29 -20.77
CA ARG A 192 29.20 -16.09 -21.60
C ARG A 192 28.64 -14.81 -20.97
N CYS A 193 27.79 -14.89 -19.95
CA CYS A 193 27.15 -13.73 -19.33
C CYS A 193 28.19 -12.92 -18.54
N ASP A 194 28.33 -11.64 -18.90
CA ASP A 194 29.22 -10.71 -18.22
C ASP A 194 28.77 -9.25 -18.43
N THR A 195 27.80 -8.83 -17.61
CA THR A 195 27.19 -7.50 -17.71
C THR A 195 27.73 -6.54 -16.65
N ALA A 196 27.74 -5.24 -16.93
CA ALA A 196 27.98 -4.18 -15.92
C ALA A 196 26.66 -3.64 -15.34
N ALA A 197 25.56 -4.35 -15.55
CA ALA A 197 24.23 -4.02 -15.08
C ALA A 197 23.64 -5.18 -14.28
N ALA A 198 22.62 -4.91 -13.48
CA ALA A 198 21.84 -5.93 -12.79
C ALA A 198 20.36 -5.55 -12.88
N ARG A 199 19.46 -6.52 -12.71
CA ARG A 199 18.03 -6.28 -12.67
C ARG A 199 17.43 -6.76 -11.37
N ILE A 200 16.74 -5.89 -10.64
CA ILE A 200 15.82 -6.32 -9.59
C ILE A 200 14.58 -6.87 -10.29
N SER A 201 14.43 -8.19 -10.29
CA SER A 201 13.37 -8.89 -11.00
C SER A 201 12.15 -9.15 -10.11
N ARG A 202 12.37 -9.31 -8.80
CA ARG A 202 11.30 -9.45 -7.78
C ARG A 202 11.69 -8.78 -6.47
N VAL A 203 10.70 -8.20 -5.81
CA VAL A 203 10.77 -7.76 -4.41
C VAL A 203 9.48 -8.22 -3.77
N VAL A 204 9.57 -9.11 -2.79
CA VAL A 204 8.40 -9.65 -2.10
C VAL A 204 8.60 -9.51 -0.61
N ILE A 205 7.59 -8.94 0.05
CA ILE A 205 7.52 -8.79 1.49
C ILE A 205 6.26 -9.51 1.97
N HIS A 206 6.36 -10.20 3.09
CA HIS A 206 5.24 -10.86 3.74
C HIS A 206 4.10 -9.86 4.01
N PRO A 207 2.82 -10.20 3.72
CA PRO A 207 1.68 -9.27 3.83
C PRO A 207 1.61 -8.48 5.13
N ASP A 208 1.77 -9.15 6.27
CA ASP A 208 1.71 -8.53 7.61
C ASP A 208 2.80 -7.48 7.86
N TYR A 209 3.89 -7.53 7.08
CA TYR A 209 5.00 -6.60 7.16
C TYR A 209 5.05 -5.64 5.96
N ARG A 210 4.01 -5.59 5.13
CA ARG A 210 3.87 -4.58 4.05
C ARG A 210 3.46 -3.23 4.67
N GLY A 211 3.89 -2.13 4.04
CA GLY A 211 3.59 -0.76 4.51
C GLY A 211 4.55 -0.21 5.57
N ASP A 212 5.55 -1.00 5.92
CA ASP A 212 6.41 -0.83 7.08
C ASP A 212 7.81 -0.28 6.69
N GLY A 213 7.97 0.15 5.44
CA GLY A 213 9.25 0.59 4.88
C GLY A 213 10.17 -0.56 4.47
N LEU A 214 9.83 -1.81 4.83
CA LEU A 214 10.67 -2.99 4.59
C LEU A 214 10.99 -3.25 3.13
N GLY A 215 10.06 -3.00 2.21
CA GLY A 215 10.40 -3.12 0.80
C GLY A 215 11.52 -2.15 0.40
N MET A 216 11.49 -0.91 0.89
CA MET A 216 12.52 0.08 0.53
C MET A 216 13.86 -0.33 1.13
N LEU A 217 13.86 -0.86 2.36
CA LEU A 217 15.02 -1.49 2.98
C LEU A 217 15.53 -2.67 2.14
N ALA A 218 14.64 -3.55 1.68
CA ALA A 218 14.98 -4.70 0.83
C ALA A 218 15.71 -4.26 -0.43
N VAL A 219 15.19 -3.24 -1.12
CA VAL A 219 15.80 -2.69 -2.33
C VAL A 219 17.16 -2.06 -2.00
N LYS A 220 17.27 -1.27 -0.92
CA LYS A 220 18.55 -0.69 -0.50
C LYS A 220 19.60 -1.76 -0.18
N ALA A 221 19.23 -2.79 0.57
CA ALA A 221 20.10 -3.92 0.87
C ALA A 221 20.56 -4.65 -0.40
N ALA A 222 19.64 -4.85 -1.35
CA ALA A 222 19.96 -5.44 -2.64
C ALA A 222 20.90 -4.56 -3.49
N LEU A 223 20.76 -3.24 -3.46
CA LEU A 223 21.68 -2.31 -4.15
C LEU A 223 23.09 -2.40 -3.55
N GLU A 224 23.21 -2.47 -2.22
CA GLU A 224 24.51 -2.67 -1.55
C GLU A 224 25.14 -4.01 -1.92
N TRP A 225 24.34 -5.08 -1.92
CA TRP A 225 24.77 -6.41 -2.32
C TRP A 225 25.24 -6.45 -3.78
N VAL A 226 24.49 -5.88 -4.71
CA VAL A 226 24.86 -5.79 -6.14
C VAL A 226 26.16 -4.99 -6.32
N LYS A 227 26.32 -3.88 -5.59
CA LYS A 227 27.51 -3.03 -5.68
C LYS A 227 28.76 -3.73 -5.15
N GLU A 228 28.65 -4.38 -4.00
CA GLU A 228 29.78 -5.04 -3.32
C GLU A 228 30.14 -6.36 -4.01
N ARG A 229 29.13 -7.17 -4.33
CA ARG A 229 29.30 -8.55 -4.79
C ARG A 229 29.02 -8.74 -6.28
N ARG A 230 28.91 -7.65 -7.04
CA ARG A 230 28.80 -7.70 -8.51
C ARG A 230 27.71 -8.65 -9.01
N VAL A 231 26.65 -8.79 -8.24
CA VAL A 231 25.54 -9.73 -8.45
C VAL A 231 24.81 -9.34 -9.73
N PRO A 232 24.35 -10.30 -10.56
CA PRO A 232 24.31 -11.75 -10.28
C PRO A 232 25.51 -12.57 -10.75
N GLU A 233 26.25 -12.14 -11.77
CA GLU A 233 27.34 -12.94 -12.36
C GLU A 233 28.63 -12.90 -11.55
N MET A 234 28.77 -11.94 -10.62
CA MET A 234 29.92 -11.77 -9.72
C MET A 234 31.26 -11.49 -10.42
N ARG A 235 31.24 -11.11 -11.70
CA ARG A 235 32.44 -10.92 -12.54
C ARG A 235 32.79 -9.43 -12.68
N LYS A 236 31.96 -8.69 -13.40
CA LYS A 236 32.18 -7.29 -13.73
C LYS A 236 31.55 -6.33 -12.72
N ARG A 237 32.23 -5.19 -12.49
CA ARG A 237 31.71 -4.12 -11.64
C ARG A 237 30.38 -3.60 -12.19
N LYS A 238 29.40 -3.43 -11.31
CA LYS A 238 28.05 -2.97 -11.68
C LYS A 238 27.97 -1.45 -11.63
N HIS A 239 27.45 -0.85 -12.70
CA HIS A 239 27.27 0.59 -12.85
C HIS A 239 25.80 1.01 -12.68
N ILE A 240 24.86 0.13 -13.03
CA ILE A 240 23.42 0.40 -13.00
C ILE A 240 22.64 -0.80 -12.49
N VAL A 241 21.50 -0.51 -11.85
CA VAL A 241 20.48 -1.49 -11.53
C VAL A 241 19.17 -1.08 -12.19
N GLU A 242 18.57 -1.97 -12.97
CA GLU A 242 17.29 -1.74 -13.62
C GLU A 242 16.15 -2.46 -12.90
N VAL A 243 14.95 -1.91 -12.99
CA VAL A 243 13.71 -2.57 -12.58
C VAL A 243 12.63 -2.34 -13.63
N ILE A 244 11.85 -3.38 -13.90
CA ILE A 244 10.69 -3.32 -14.81
C ILE A 244 9.46 -3.67 -13.96
N ALA A 245 8.65 -2.67 -13.61
CA ALA A 245 7.65 -2.83 -12.55
C ALA A 245 6.36 -2.05 -12.82
N GLN A 246 5.30 -2.73 -13.29
CA GLN A 246 4.00 -2.09 -13.55
C GLN A 246 3.44 -1.37 -12.32
N MET A 247 3.62 -1.94 -11.13
CA MET A 247 3.24 -1.35 -9.84
C MET A 247 3.86 0.02 -9.57
N ALA A 248 5.00 0.36 -10.19
CA ALA A 248 5.66 1.66 -10.00
C ALA A 248 4.83 2.84 -10.51
N ARG A 249 3.83 2.61 -11.39
CA ARG A 249 2.88 3.65 -11.81
C ARG A 249 1.95 4.09 -10.69
N TYR A 250 1.67 3.19 -9.76
CA TYR A 250 0.64 3.37 -8.72
C TYR A 250 1.26 3.57 -7.33
N HIS A 251 2.56 3.36 -7.18
CA HIS A 251 3.26 3.56 -5.93
C HIS A 251 4.72 4.01 -6.16
N PRO A 252 5.17 5.13 -5.55
CA PRO A 252 6.52 5.72 -5.76
C PRO A 252 7.62 4.96 -4.99
N PHE A 253 7.47 3.65 -4.85
CA PHE A 253 8.29 2.81 -3.99
C PHE A 253 9.77 2.83 -4.40
N PHE A 254 10.05 2.60 -5.68
CA PHE A 254 11.41 2.61 -6.22
C PHE A 254 11.97 4.03 -6.30
N GLU A 255 11.14 5.02 -6.63
CA GLU A 255 11.55 6.43 -6.70
C GLU A 255 11.99 6.97 -5.34
N LYS A 256 11.29 6.60 -4.26
CA LYS A 256 11.71 6.95 -2.88
C LYS A 256 13.06 6.34 -2.48
N VAL A 257 13.48 5.25 -3.12
CA VAL A 257 14.83 4.68 -2.94
C VAL A 257 15.88 5.44 -3.77
N GLY A 258 15.47 6.12 -4.83
CA GLY A 258 16.33 6.89 -5.72
C GLY A 258 16.37 6.37 -7.17
N PHE A 259 15.52 5.41 -7.53
CA PHE A 259 15.39 5.01 -8.93
C PHE A 259 14.74 6.14 -9.75
N LYS A 260 15.21 6.31 -10.99
CA LYS A 260 14.68 7.29 -11.95
C LYS A 260 13.98 6.56 -13.08
N TYR A 261 12.76 6.96 -13.38
CA TYR A 261 12.02 6.46 -14.53
C TYR A 261 12.61 7.00 -15.83
N LEU A 262 12.88 6.12 -16.80
CA LEU A 262 13.45 6.54 -18.08
C LEU A 262 12.51 6.34 -19.27
N TRP A 263 11.76 5.24 -19.30
CA TRP A 263 10.83 4.93 -20.39
C TRP A 263 9.94 3.73 -20.07
N ASP A 264 8.96 3.49 -20.93
CA ASP A 264 8.21 2.24 -20.97
C ASP A 264 8.80 1.26 -21.99
N THR A 265 8.77 -0.03 -21.68
CA THR A 265 9.05 -1.09 -22.66
C THR A 265 8.06 -1.02 -23.82
N ALA A 266 8.35 -1.66 -24.96
CA ALA A 266 7.40 -1.79 -26.08
C ALA A 266 6.02 -2.32 -25.64
N SER A 267 5.98 -3.18 -24.62
CA SER A 267 4.76 -3.71 -23.99
C SER A 267 4.09 -2.77 -22.97
N GLY A 268 4.58 -1.54 -22.81
CA GLY A 268 4.01 -0.53 -21.90
C GLY A 268 4.39 -0.70 -20.43
N ARG A 269 5.41 -1.49 -20.09
CA ARG A 269 5.85 -1.66 -18.70
C ARG A 269 6.90 -0.59 -18.36
N PRO A 270 6.76 0.15 -17.25
CA PRO A 270 7.71 1.19 -16.90
C PRO A 270 9.06 0.59 -16.48
N VAL A 271 10.12 1.26 -16.90
CA VAL A 271 11.51 0.91 -16.60
C VAL A 271 12.15 2.03 -15.79
N LEU A 272 12.68 1.68 -14.63
CA LEU A 272 13.41 2.60 -13.77
C LEU A 272 14.84 2.12 -13.56
N TYR A 273 15.76 3.08 -13.39
CA TYR A 273 17.19 2.82 -13.20
C TYR A 273 17.72 3.49 -11.94
N TYR A 274 18.57 2.77 -11.22
CA TYR A 274 19.37 3.29 -10.12
C TYR A 274 20.85 3.36 -10.53
N PRO A 275 21.50 4.53 -10.48
CA PRO A 275 22.92 4.64 -10.74
C PRO A 275 23.76 4.19 -9.54
N LEU A 276 24.60 3.17 -9.71
CA LEU A 276 25.57 2.74 -8.68
C LEU A 276 26.88 3.55 -8.73
N THR A 277 27.09 4.31 -9.81
CA THR A 277 28.31 5.07 -10.07
C THR A 277 27.97 6.47 -10.57
N GLU A 278 28.89 7.41 -10.35
CA GLU A 278 28.74 8.80 -10.81
C GLU A 278 28.65 8.89 -12.34
N GLU A 279 29.40 8.06 -13.07
CA GLU A 279 29.30 7.97 -14.53
C GLU A 279 27.88 7.58 -14.97
N ALA A 280 27.28 6.58 -14.33
CA ALA A 280 25.91 6.17 -14.61
C ALA A 280 24.90 7.30 -14.31
N ASN A 281 25.08 8.00 -13.18
CA ASN A 281 24.21 9.12 -12.81
C ASN A 281 24.28 10.24 -13.86
N LYS A 282 25.50 10.66 -14.27
CA LYS A 282 25.69 11.68 -15.32
C LYS A 282 25.04 11.29 -16.64
N ARG A 283 25.15 10.02 -17.06
CA ARG A 283 24.50 9.53 -18.29
C ARG A 283 22.98 9.57 -18.20
N ILE A 284 22.42 9.13 -17.07
CA ILE A 284 20.98 9.18 -16.81
C ILE A 284 20.48 10.62 -16.82
N GLU A 285 21.14 11.53 -16.10
CA GLU A 285 20.79 12.95 -16.06
C GLU A 285 20.87 13.62 -17.43
N LYS A 286 21.94 13.33 -18.19
CA LYS A 286 22.08 13.83 -19.56
C LYS A 286 20.92 13.36 -20.45
N PHE A 287 20.58 12.07 -20.39
CA PHE A 287 19.45 11.53 -21.15
C PHE A 287 18.12 12.16 -20.74
N LEU A 288 17.87 12.33 -19.44
CA LEU A 288 16.67 13.00 -18.94
C LEU A 288 16.56 14.46 -19.38
N LYS A 289 17.67 15.13 -19.69
CA LYS A 289 17.67 16.52 -20.18
C LYS A 289 17.55 16.61 -21.71
N GLU A 290 18.25 15.75 -22.44
CA GLU A 290 18.41 15.87 -23.90
C GLU A 290 17.36 15.10 -24.70
N ASP A 291 16.81 14.01 -24.17
CA ASP A 291 15.81 13.22 -24.91
C ASP A 291 14.44 13.92 -24.93
N LYS A 292 13.88 14.04 -26.13
CA LYS A 292 12.58 14.72 -26.42
C LYS A 292 11.43 14.22 -25.53
N TYR A 293 11.42 12.93 -25.17
CA TYR A 293 10.35 12.33 -24.40
C TYR A 293 10.70 12.26 -22.92
N ALA A 294 11.95 11.93 -22.59
CA ALA A 294 12.37 11.75 -21.20
C ALA A 294 12.39 13.07 -20.41
N SER A 295 12.70 14.18 -21.07
CA SER A 295 12.67 15.54 -20.50
C SER A 295 11.30 15.97 -19.99
N LYS A 296 10.21 15.47 -20.57
CA LYS A 296 8.84 15.81 -20.14
C LYS A 296 8.49 15.27 -18.76
N HIS A 297 9.04 14.11 -18.38
CA HIS A 297 8.78 13.50 -17.09
C HIS A 297 9.93 13.67 -16.09
N GLY A 298 11.14 14.01 -16.55
CA GLY A 298 12.27 14.40 -15.69
C GLY A 298 12.68 13.34 -14.68
N GLY A 299 12.54 12.05 -15.04
CA GLY A 299 12.84 10.94 -14.13
C GLY A 299 11.70 10.51 -13.20
N VAL A 300 10.55 11.19 -13.22
CA VAL A 300 9.42 10.93 -12.33
C VAL A 300 8.30 10.20 -13.06
N LEU A 301 7.94 9.02 -12.58
CA LEU A 301 6.82 8.20 -13.06
C LEU A 301 5.56 8.44 -12.24
N TYR A 302 5.64 8.25 -10.93
CA TYR A 302 4.46 8.34 -10.08
C TYR A 302 4.08 9.81 -9.88
N ARG A 303 2.84 10.13 -10.24
CA ARG A 303 2.22 11.42 -9.92
C ARG A 303 0.93 11.15 -9.16
N SER A 304 0.84 11.72 -7.96
CA SER A 304 -0.38 11.71 -7.14
C SER A 304 -1.52 12.29 -7.97
N ARG A 305 -2.61 11.53 -8.10
CA ARG A 305 -3.81 11.93 -8.84
C ARG A 305 -4.98 12.23 -7.92
N PHE A 306 -4.87 11.87 -6.63
CA PHE A 306 -5.75 12.38 -5.60
C PHE A 306 -5.53 13.90 -5.46
N SER A 307 -6.39 14.69 -6.11
CA SER A 307 -6.29 16.15 -6.21
C SER A 307 -7.64 16.76 -6.61
N GLY A 308 -7.71 18.08 -6.76
CA GLY A 308 -8.94 18.78 -7.18
C GLY A 308 -9.96 19.01 -6.05
N ILE A 309 -9.49 19.01 -4.80
CA ILE A 309 -10.32 19.34 -3.65
C ILE A 309 -10.25 20.85 -3.41
N SER A 310 -11.36 21.56 -3.64
CA SER A 310 -11.48 22.97 -3.25
C SER A 310 -11.72 23.05 -1.75
N LYS A 311 -10.93 23.86 -1.04
CA LYS A 311 -11.09 24.09 0.40
C LYS A 311 -12.46 24.71 0.69
N LEU A 312 -12.93 24.59 1.93
CA LEU A 312 -14.08 25.38 2.38
C LEU A 312 -13.80 26.86 2.18
N SER A 313 -14.76 27.60 1.62
CA SER A 313 -14.61 29.02 1.29
C SER A 313 -14.66 29.92 2.53
N LYS A 314 -15.33 29.47 3.59
CA LYS A 314 -15.54 30.17 4.86
C LYS A 314 -15.51 29.17 6.03
N PRO A 315 -15.37 29.64 7.27
CA PRO A 315 -15.50 28.79 8.46
C PRO A 315 -16.91 28.25 8.63
N ILE A 316 -17.02 27.13 9.37
CA ILE A 316 -18.30 26.67 9.93
C ILE A 316 -18.50 27.37 11.28
N ILE A 317 -19.67 27.97 11.48
CA ILE A 317 -19.94 28.77 12.69
C ILE A 317 -21.21 28.27 13.37
N LEU A 318 -21.08 27.90 14.65
CA LEU A 318 -22.20 27.61 15.54
C LEU A 318 -22.39 28.84 16.43
N LYS A 319 -23.60 29.42 16.45
CA LYS A 319 -23.95 30.61 17.23
C LYS A 319 -25.06 30.29 18.22
N ASN A 320 -24.74 30.34 19.52
CA ASN A 320 -25.68 30.10 20.63
C ASN A 320 -26.50 28.81 20.49
N VAL A 321 -25.87 27.75 19.97
CA VAL A 321 -26.55 26.50 19.63
C VAL A 321 -26.90 25.71 20.89
N SER A 322 -28.18 25.40 21.08
CA SER A 322 -28.64 24.51 22.16
C SER A 322 -29.39 23.29 21.62
N LYS A 323 -29.21 22.16 22.30
CA LYS A 323 -29.94 20.92 22.04
C LYS A 323 -30.49 20.34 23.33
N ILE A 324 -31.77 20.04 23.32
CA ILE A 324 -32.51 19.45 24.42
C ILE A 324 -32.85 17.99 24.06
N TYR A 325 -32.55 17.08 24.97
CA TYR A 325 -33.07 15.74 24.95
C TYR A 325 -34.34 15.71 25.79
N SER A 326 -35.44 15.26 25.20
CA SER A 326 -36.71 15.05 25.87
C SER A 326 -37.09 13.58 25.75
N SER A 327 -37.24 12.89 26.88
CA SER A 327 -37.78 11.54 26.93
C SER A 327 -39.03 11.53 27.77
N THR A 328 -40.13 11.04 27.20
CA THR A 328 -41.38 10.81 27.94
C THR A 328 -41.43 9.33 28.27
N LEU A 329 -41.25 9.03 29.56
CA LEU A 329 -41.48 7.70 30.10
C LEU A 329 -42.98 7.55 30.32
N ASP A 330 -43.56 6.57 29.64
CA ASP A 330 -44.98 6.23 29.72
C ASP A 330 -45.11 4.74 30.04
N ILE A 331 -46.02 4.39 30.96
CA ILE A 331 -46.23 3.02 31.44
C ILE A 331 -47.38 2.32 30.72
N ASP A 332 -48.14 3.04 29.88
CA ASP A 332 -49.36 2.53 29.23
C ASP A 332 -49.11 1.30 28.32
N GLY A 333 -47.85 1.08 27.90
CA GLY A 333 -47.43 -0.09 27.09
C GLY A 333 -46.92 -1.31 27.87
N LEU A 334 -46.87 -1.27 29.20
CA LEU A 334 -46.37 -2.37 30.03
C LEU A 334 -47.51 -3.28 30.52
N VAL A 335 -47.21 -4.55 30.82
CA VAL A 335 -48.22 -5.44 31.41
C VAL A 335 -48.69 -4.92 32.79
N PRO A 336 -49.97 -5.13 33.18
CA PRO A 336 -50.57 -4.48 34.34
C PRO A 336 -49.78 -4.62 35.65
N LYS A 337 -49.19 -5.80 35.89
CA LYS A 337 -48.36 -6.07 37.06
C LYS A 337 -47.10 -5.20 37.13
N LEU A 338 -46.48 -4.90 35.99
CA LEU A 338 -45.33 -3.98 35.91
C LEU A 338 -45.76 -2.52 36.04
N GLN A 339 -46.95 -2.17 35.52
CA GLN A 339 -47.52 -0.84 35.72
C GLN A 339 -47.79 -0.57 37.21
N GLU A 340 -48.35 -1.53 37.94
CA GLU A 340 -48.58 -1.41 39.40
C GLU A 340 -47.27 -1.25 40.18
N ILE A 341 -46.24 -2.03 39.85
CA ILE A 341 -44.90 -1.90 40.43
C ILE A 341 -44.34 -0.49 40.18
N LEU A 342 -44.38 0.00 38.94
CA LEU A 342 -43.86 1.33 38.59
C LEU A 342 -44.68 2.46 39.22
N LYS A 343 -46.01 2.32 39.29
CA LYS A 343 -46.90 3.25 40.01
C LYS A 343 -46.57 3.28 41.50
N ALA A 344 -46.25 2.15 42.13
CA ALA A 344 -45.81 2.08 43.52
C ALA A 344 -44.48 2.81 43.78
N PHE A 345 -43.61 2.90 42.77
CA PHE A 345 -42.40 3.75 42.79
C PHE A 345 -42.66 5.20 42.30
N GLY A 346 -43.92 5.61 42.10
CA GLY A 346 -44.28 6.96 41.67
C GLY A 346 -44.02 7.27 40.19
N VAL A 347 -43.79 6.25 39.35
CA VAL A 347 -43.53 6.39 37.92
C VAL A 347 -44.83 6.16 37.15
N VAL A 348 -45.52 7.25 36.78
CA VAL A 348 -46.77 7.22 36.00
C VAL A 348 -46.53 7.71 34.57
N ARG A 349 -46.26 9.01 34.42
CA ARG A 349 -45.79 9.62 33.18
C ARG A 349 -44.80 10.70 33.53
N ARG A 350 -43.55 10.59 33.05
CA ARG A 350 -42.49 11.55 33.37
C ARG A 350 -41.79 11.98 32.09
N THR A 351 -41.91 13.26 31.75
CA THR A 351 -41.07 13.86 30.71
C THR A 351 -39.80 14.40 31.37
N VAL A 352 -38.67 13.77 31.04
CA VAL A 352 -37.34 14.23 31.44
C VAL A 352 -36.76 15.05 30.29
N GLN A 353 -36.57 16.34 30.53
CA GLN A 353 -35.86 17.24 29.62
C GLN A 353 -34.48 17.57 30.20
N LYS A 354 -33.45 17.43 29.37
CA LYS A 354 -32.08 17.75 29.74
C LYS A 354 -31.38 18.42 28.56
N TYR A 355 -30.64 19.50 28.82
CA TYR A 355 -29.71 20.04 27.84
C TYR A 355 -28.60 19.03 27.54
N VAL A 356 -28.51 18.64 26.28
CA VAL A 356 -27.36 17.90 25.75
C VAL A 356 -26.24 18.88 25.41
N LEU A 357 -26.61 20.05 24.87
CA LEU A 357 -25.73 21.17 24.55
C LEU A 357 -26.47 22.48 24.89
N ARG A 358 -25.77 23.44 25.47
CA ARG A 358 -26.32 24.73 25.91
C ARG A 358 -25.45 25.86 25.38
N GLU A 359 -26.06 26.74 24.59
CA GLU A 359 -25.47 28.00 24.10
C GLU A 359 -24.05 27.85 23.51
N VAL A 360 -23.86 26.80 22.73
CA VAL A 360 -22.57 26.46 22.12
C VAL A 360 -22.19 27.50 21.07
N ASN A 361 -20.99 28.05 21.21
CA ASN A 361 -20.36 28.94 20.24
C ASN A 361 -19.04 28.33 19.77
N VAL A 362 -18.96 27.94 18.49
CA VAL A 362 -17.78 27.27 17.92
C VAL A 362 -17.53 27.82 16.52
N ARG A 363 -16.26 28.05 16.19
CA ARG A 363 -15.82 28.45 14.85
C ARG A 363 -14.76 27.47 14.36
N ILE A 364 -15.04 26.77 13.26
CA ILE A 364 -14.14 25.79 12.65
C ILE A 364 -13.57 26.41 11.38
N GLU A 365 -12.27 26.70 11.39
CA GLU A 365 -11.57 27.29 10.25
C GLU A 365 -11.42 26.29 9.09
N PRO A 366 -11.43 26.73 7.81
CA PRO A 366 -11.14 25.88 6.67
C PRO A 366 -9.80 25.16 6.80
N SER A 367 -9.74 23.92 6.32
CA SER A 367 -8.53 23.06 6.35
C SER A 367 -8.02 22.73 7.75
N SER A 368 -8.82 22.97 8.79
CA SER A 368 -8.50 22.55 10.16
C SER A 368 -8.90 21.09 10.40
N ILE A 369 -8.16 20.44 11.26
CA ILE A 369 -8.46 19.13 11.82
C ILE A 369 -8.97 19.35 13.25
N VAL A 370 -10.24 19.05 13.46
CA VAL A 370 -10.93 19.21 14.73
C VAL A 370 -11.16 17.84 15.35
N ALA A 371 -10.70 17.66 16.58
CA ALA A 371 -11.01 16.47 17.37
C ALA A 371 -12.14 16.76 18.36
N VAL A 372 -13.17 15.91 18.38
CA VAL A 372 -14.29 16.00 19.31
C VAL A 372 -14.13 14.91 20.37
N ILE A 373 -13.88 15.32 21.61
CA ILE A 373 -13.58 14.40 22.72
C ILE A 373 -14.58 14.59 23.85
N GLY A 374 -14.75 13.54 24.67
CA GLY A 374 -15.71 13.54 25.76
C GLY A 374 -16.17 12.13 26.10
N ILE A 375 -16.75 11.94 27.28
CA ILE A 375 -17.28 10.65 27.73
C ILE A 375 -18.40 10.13 26.82
N SER A 376 -18.70 8.82 26.88
CA SER A 376 -19.86 8.27 26.19
C SER A 376 -21.14 8.94 26.68
N GLY A 377 -22.06 9.25 25.75
CA GLY A 377 -23.29 9.98 26.07
C GLY A 377 -23.13 11.50 26.32
N ALA A 378 -21.92 12.07 26.19
CA ALA A 378 -21.71 13.51 26.42
C ALA A 378 -22.37 14.45 25.39
N GLY A 379 -22.79 13.94 24.24
CA GLY A 379 -23.39 14.75 23.17
C GLY A 379 -22.53 14.93 21.91
N LYS A 380 -21.39 14.23 21.79
CA LYS A 380 -20.50 14.29 20.61
C LYS A 380 -21.25 13.99 19.31
N THR A 381 -21.88 12.82 19.21
CA THR A 381 -22.68 12.44 18.04
C THR A 381 -23.79 13.45 17.77
N THR A 382 -24.41 14.02 18.82
CA THR A 382 -25.45 15.03 18.68
C THR A 382 -24.91 16.33 18.07
N LEU A 383 -23.72 16.79 18.49
CA LEU A 383 -23.02 17.91 17.85
C LEU A 383 -22.77 17.63 16.36
N LEU A 384 -22.20 16.46 16.04
CA LEU A 384 -21.91 16.08 14.67
C LEU A 384 -23.18 16.03 13.81
N ARG A 385 -24.27 15.44 14.33
CA ARG A 385 -25.57 15.39 13.64
C ARG A 385 -26.10 16.78 13.31
N MET A 386 -25.96 17.76 14.20
CA MET A 386 -26.43 19.12 13.92
C MET A 386 -25.63 19.79 12.80
N ILE A 387 -24.30 19.60 12.78
CA ILE A 387 -23.45 20.11 11.68
C ILE A 387 -23.84 19.42 10.36
N ILE A 388 -23.95 18.09 10.36
CA ILE A 388 -24.38 17.30 9.20
C ILE A 388 -25.77 17.75 8.71
N GLY A 389 -26.70 17.97 9.64
CA GLY A 389 -28.05 18.42 9.35
C GLY A 389 -28.10 19.81 8.70
N ALA A 390 -27.24 20.72 9.16
CA ALA A 390 -27.09 22.04 8.56
C ALA A 390 -26.53 21.96 7.13
N VAL A 391 -25.56 21.07 6.86
CA VAL A 391 -25.01 20.87 5.50
C VAL A 391 -26.03 20.23 4.57
N LEU A 392 -26.70 19.16 5.00
CA LEU A 392 -27.60 18.36 4.17
C LEU A 392 -29.05 18.89 4.15
N GLY A 393 -29.35 19.96 4.89
CA GLY A 393 -30.70 20.52 4.99
C GLY A 393 -31.72 19.60 5.66
N ILE A 394 -31.29 18.70 6.56
CA ILE A 394 -32.16 17.71 7.19
C ILE A 394 -33.16 18.41 8.12
N LYS A 395 -34.46 18.10 7.97
CA LYS A 395 -35.55 18.74 8.74
C LYS A 395 -35.87 18.06 10.08
N SER A 396 -35.39 16.84 10.31
CA SER A 396 -35.61 16.10 11.55
C SER A 396 -35.04 16.83 12.76
N SER A 397 -35.80 16.87 13.86
CA SER A 397 -35.37 17.49 15.12
C SER A 397 -34.06 16.91 15.66
N LYS A 398 -33.75 15.65 15.37
CA LYS A 398 -32.51 14.98 15.77
C LYS A 398 -31.24 15.62 15.15
N TYR A 399 -31.38 16.25 13.99
CA TYR A 399 -30.30 16.85 13.20
C TYR A 399 -30.32 18.38 13.25
N ARG A 400 -31.17 18.97 14.10
CA ARG A 400 -31.31 20.42 14.23
C ARG A 400 -31.08 20.88 15.65
N PRO A 401 -30.51 22.08 15.83
CA PRO A 401 -30.56 22.74 17.11
C PRO A 401 -32.01 23.07 17.49
N ASP A 402 -32.30 23.09 18.78
CA ASP A 402 -33.59 23.57 19.30
C ASP A 402 -33.59 25.11 19.43
N SER A 403 -32.41 25.71 19.58
CA SER A 403 -32.19 27.16 19.49
C SER A 403 -30.78 27.48 18.98
N GLY A 404 -30.58 28.69 18.45
CA GLY A 404 -29.33 29.11 17.81
C GLY A 404 -29.23 28.70 16.35
N GLU A 405 -28.10 29.03 15.72
CA GLU A 405 -27.91 28.89 14.27
C GLU A 405 -26.57 28.23 13.93
N ILE A 406 -26.53 27.49 12.82
CA ILE A 406 -25.32 26.87 12.27
C ILE A 406 -25.13 27.36 10.85
N GLU A 407 -24.06 28.11 10.62
CA GLU A 407 -23.68 28.63 9.31
C GLU A 407 -22.68 27.68 8.64
N ILE A 408 -23.01 27.25 7.42
CA ILE A 408 -22.22 26.32 6.60
C ILE A 408 -21.87 27.00 5.27
N PRO A 409 -20.62 26.90 4.78
CA PRO A 409 -20.24 27.40 3.46
C PRO A 409 -21.01 26.70 2.33
N GLU A 410 -21.45 27.45 1.32
CA GLU A 410 -22.21 26.88 0.18
C GLU A 410 -21.41 25.85 -0.63
N ASN A 411 -20.09 25.99 -0.69
CA ASN A 411 -19.22 25.08 -1.43
C ASN A 411 -18.88 23.79 -0.66
N THR A 412 -19.60 23.46 0.41
CA THR A 412 -19.34 22.30 1.25
C THR A 412 -19.67 21.00 0.49
N ARG A 413 -18.66 20.14 0.35
CA ARG A 413 -18.76 18.75 -0.11
C ARG A 413 -18.45 17.84 1.07
N LEU A 414 -19.51 17.28 1.63
CA LEU A 414 -19.49 16.54 2.87
C LEU A 414 -19.46 15.03 2.61
N SER A 415 -18.55 14.34 3.30
CA SER A 415 -18.61 12.89 3.50
C SER A 415 -18.72 12.58 4.99
N VAL A 416 -19.55 11.59 5.34
CA VAL A 416 -19.93 11.30 6.73
C VAL A 416 -19.78 9.83 7.04
N LEU A 417 -19.23 9.51 8.22
CA LEU A 417 -19.39 8.23 8.87
C LEU A 417 -19.98 8.41 10.26
N LEU A 418 -21.26 8.10 10.42
CA LEU A 418 -21.97 7.95 11.69
C LEU A 418 -22.42 6.49 11.81
N PRO A 419 -21.76 5.65 12.64
CA PRO A 419 -22.12 4.25 12.80
C PRO A 419 -23.61 4.05 13.11
N GLY A 420 -24.26 3.14 12.39
CA GLY A 420 -25.69 2.83 12.52
C GLY A 420 -26.66 3.87 11.94
N GLU A 421 -26.18 4.97 11.36
CA GLU A 421 -27.04 6.03 10.80
C GLU A 421 -26.67 6.42 9.36
N ILE A 422 -25.43 6.87 9.17
CA ILE A 422 -24.92 7.35 7.89
C ILE A 422 -23.60 6.66 7.64
N GLU A 423 -23.64 5.58 6.87
CA GLU A 423 -22.46 4.82 6.50
C GLU A 423 -22.37 4.66 4.98
N PRO A 424 -21.14 4.58 4.42
CA PRO A 424 -20.96 4.18 3.04
C PRO A 424 -21.62 2.83 2.77
N ARG A 425 -22.39 2.75 1.69
CA ARG A 425 -23.03 1.51 1.24
C ARG A 425 -22.12 0.80 0.25
N PHE A 426 -21.86 -0.47 0.50
CA PHE A 426 -21.10 -1.35 -0.39
C PHE A 426 -22.05 -2.39 -0.97
N GLY A 427 -21.94 -2.65 -2.26
CA GLY A 427 -22.64 -3.75 -2.92
C GLY A 427 -21.77 -5.00 -3.00
N ASP A 428 -21.95 -5.74 -4.09
CA ASP A 428 -21.22 -6.96 -4.42
C ASP A 428 -19.93 -6.71 -5.22
N GLU A 429 -19.65 -5.45 -5.56
CA GLU A 429 -18.42 -5.03 -6.21
C GLU A 429 -17.20 -5.24 -5.31
N SER A 430 -16.02 -5.33 -5.94
CA SER A 430 -14.77 -5.31 -5.20
C SER A 430 -14.48 -3.93 -4.62
N ILE A 431 -13.65 -3.87 -3.57
CA ILE A 431 -13.29 -2.59 -2.94
C ILE A 431 -12.59 -1.63 -3.91
N LEU A 432 -11.78 -2.13 -4.85
CA LEU A 432 -11.16 -1.27 -5.87
C LEU A 432 -12.20 -0.70 -6.83
N GLU A 433 -13.15 -1.52 -7.29
CA GLU A 433 -14.25 -1.07 -8.15
C GLU A 433 -15.08 -0.01 -7.43
N HIS A 434 -15.47 -0.26 -6.17
CA HIS A 434 -16.22 0.70 -5.35
C HIS A 434 -15.56 2.09 -5.27
N VAL A 435 -14.26 2.12 -4.98
CA VAL A 435 -13.51 3.37 -4.87
C VAL A 435 -13.31 4.01 -6.24
N TYR A 436 -13.05 3.21 -7.27
CA TYR A 436 -12.88 3.68 -8.65
C TYR A 436 -14.15 4.33 -9.20
N GLU A 437 -15.31 3.73 -8.99
CA GLU A 437 -16.60 4.26 -9.46
C GLU A 437 -16.91 5.64 -8.86
N LYS A 438 -16.53 5.88 -7.60
CA LYS A 438 -16.69 7.17 -6.93
C LYS A 438 -15.72 8.23 -7.45
N ILE A 439 -14.46 7.86 -7.68
CA ILE A 439 -13.38 8.82 -7.94
C ILE A 439 -13.11 9.05 -9.44
N GLY A 440 -13.43 8.08 -10.29
CA GLY A 440 -13.27 8.11 -11.75
C GLY A 440 -11.82 8.05 -12.25
N ASP A 441 -10.85 7.74 -11.39
CA ASP A 441 -9.42 7.66 -11.74
C ASP A 441 -8.76 6.48 -11.03
N GLU A 442 -8.17 5.56 -11.80
CA GLU A 442 -7.59 4.31 -11.30
C GLU A 442 -6.35 4.52 -10.42
N ILE A 443 -5.56 5.56 -10.67
CA ILE A 443 -4.38 5.87 -9.87
C ILE A 443 -4.80 6.47 -8.54
N ALA A 444 -5.77 7.40 -8.56
CA ALA A 444 -6.32 8.02 -7.38
C ALA A 444 -7.06 6.99 -6.50
N ALA A 445 -7.75 6.01 -7.10
CA ALA A 445 -8.40 4.92 -6.37
C ALA A 445 -7.38 4.08 -5.57
N ILE A 446 -6.30 3.64 -6.22
CA ILE A 446 -5.21 2.90 -5.56
C ILE A 446 -4.53 3.78 -4.50
N GLU A 447 -4.32 5.07 -4.79
CA GLU A 447 -3.78 6.03 -3.82
C GLU A 447 -4.67 6.07 -2.56
N VAL A 448 -5.98 6.25 -2.69
CA VAL A 448 -6.95 6.28 -1.59
C VAL A 448 -6.97 4.98 -0.78
N LEU A 449 -6.86 3.82 -1.42
CA LEU A 449 -6.75 2.53 -0.73
C LEU A 449 -5.43 2.42 0.06
N ASN A 450 -4.31 2.83 -0.54
CA ASN A 450 -3.01 2.88 0.13
C ASN A 450 -3.00 3.79 1.36
N ILE A 451 -3.66 4.93 1.25
CA ILE A 451 -3.85 5.92 2.31
C ILE A 451 -4.62 5.30 3.47
N SER A 452 -5.71 4.62 3.16
CA SER A 452 -6.58 3.98 4.15
C SER A 452 -5.96 2.71 4.74
N GLY A 453 -4.78 2.30 4.28
CA GLY A 453 -4.06 1.14 4.78
C GLY A 453 -4.44 -0.18 4.10
N LEU A 454 -5.19 -0.15 3.00
CA LEU A 454 -5.53 -1.30 2.16
C LEU A 454 -4.58 -1.38 0.96
N SER A 455 -3.28 -1.48 1.23
CA SER A 455 -2.24 -1.41 0.19
C SER A 455 -1.93 -2.76 -0.47
N ASP A 456 -2.51 -3.83 0.05
CA ASP A 456 -2.32 -5.18 -0.49
C ASP A 456 -3.25 -5.39 -1.69
N ALA A 457 -2.67 -5.87 -2.80
CA ALA A 457 -3.43 -6.13 -4.02
C ALA A 457 -4.50 -7.21 -3.84
N VAL A 458 -4.36 -8.10 -2.85
CA VAL A 458 -5.42 -9.06 -2.49
C VAL A 458 -6.72 -8.34 -2.13
N PHE A 459 -6.64 -7.20 -1.43
CA PHE A 459 -7.82 -6.44 -1.04
C PHE A 459 -8.48 -5.72 -2.21
N TYR A 460 -7.80 -5.53 -3.34
CA TYR A 460 -8.37 -4.84 -4.49
C TYR A 460 -9.50 -5.63 -5.13
N ARG A 461 -9.47 -6.98 -5.05
CA ARG A 461 -10.56 -7.83 -5.56
C ARG A 461 -11.50 -8.33 -4.48
N ALA A 462 -11.16 -8.14 -3.21
CA ALA A 462 -12.02 -8.54 -2.11
C ALA A 462 -13.32 -7.73 -2.14
N ARG A 463 -14.43 -8.36 -1.77
CA ARG A 463 -15.71 -7.71 -1.50
C ARG A 463 -15.76 -7.21 -0.07
N PHE A 464 -16.60 -6.22 0.20
CA PHE A 464 -16.75 -5.69 1.55
C PHE A 464 -17.14 -6.76 2.58
N SER A 465 -17.97 -7.73 2.20
CA SER A 465 -18.41 -8.83 3.07
C SER A 465 -17.26 -9.75 3.51
N GLU A 466 -16.24 -9.93 2.67
CA GLU A 466 -15.08 -10.81 2.88
C GLU A 466 -14.02 -10.19 3.81
N LEU A 467 -14.13 -8.90 4.09
CA LEU A 467 -13.18 -8.16 4.92
C LEU A 467 -13.41 -8.40 6.42
N SER A 468 -12.31 -8.42 7.19
CA SER A 468 -12.36 -8.35 8.66
C SER A 468 -12.93 -7.00 9.12
N THR A 469 -13.38 -6.90 10.37
CA THR A 469 -13.97 -5.67 10.93
C THR A 469 -13.05 -4.45 10.76
N GLY A 470 -11.75 -4.58 11.05
CA GLY A 470 -10.80 -3.49 10.87
C GLY A 470 -10.44 -3.20 9.40
N GLN A 471 -10.59 -4.16 8.50
CA GLN A 471 -10.49 -3.91 7.06
C GLN A 471 -11.74 -3.18 6.54
N LYS A 472 -12.93 -3.53 7.03
CA LYS A 472 -14.20 -2.85 6.73
C LYS A 472 -14.16 -1.38 7.15
N GLU A 473 -13.62 -1.08 8.33
CA GLU A 473 -13.47 0.31 8.80
C GLU A 473 -12.54 1.12 7.88
N ARG A 474 -11.42 0.54 7.45
CA ARG A 474 -10.52 1.16 6.46
C ARG A 474 -11.16 1.31 5.08
N ALA A 475 -11.99 0.35 4.66
CA ALA A 475 -12.73 0.45 3.39
C ALA A 475 -13.77 1.58 3.43
N LYS A 476 -14.48 1.76 4.55
CA LYS A 476 -15.37 2.91 4.76
C LYS A 476 -14.62 4.23 4.63
N ILE A 477 -13.48 4.37 5.30
CA ILE A 477 -12.62 5.56 5.17
C ILE A 477 -12.20 5.81 3.71
N ALA A 478 -11.78 4.77 3.00
CA ALA A 478 -11.41 4.87 1.59
C ALA A 478 -12.59 5.37 0.74
N SER A 479 -13.79 4.84 0.97
CA SER A 479 -15.02 5.26 0.30
C SER A 479 -15.34 6.74 0.53
N LEU A 480 -15.21 7.23 1.77
CA LEU A 480 -15.41 8.65 2.09
C LEU A 480 -14.39 9.55 1.38
N LEU A 481 -13.12 9.17 1.35
CA LEU A 481 -12.09 9.95 0.65
C LEU A 481 -12.29 9.94 -0.87
N ALA A 482 -12.82 8.86 -1.42
CA ALA A 482 -13.09 8.73 -2.86
C ALA A 482 -14.08 9.79 -3.39
N GLU A 483 -14.97 10.28 -2.53
CA GLU A 483 -15.92 11.36 -2.84
C GLU A 483 -15.25 12.75 -2.94
N LYS A 484 -13.93 12.83 -2.70
CA LYS A 484 -13.14 14.08 -2.69
C LYS A 484 -13.77 15.18 -1.82
N PRO A 485 -14.13 14.89 -0.55
CA PRO A 485 -14.77 15.85 0.32
C PRO A 485 -13.83 17.00 0.68
N ASN A 486 -14.40 18.18 0.93
CA ASN A 486 -13.69 19.27 1.60
C ASN A 486 -14.11 19.46 3.06
N LEU A 487 -15.13 18.71 3.50
CA LEU A 487 -15.50 18.49 4.89
C LEU A 487 -15.70 16.99 5.14
N LEU A 488 -14.93 16.40 6.05
CA LEU A 488 -15.03 15.00 6.44
C LEU A 488 -15.42 14.89 7.91
N ILE A 489 -16.55 14.26 8.20
CA ILE A 489 -17.05 14.06 9.56
C ILE A 489 -17.08 12.56 9.87
N ILE A 490 -16.40 12.14 10.94
CA ILE A 490 -16.39 10.74 11.37
C ILE A 490 -16.65 10.67 12.87
N ASP A 491 -17.68 9.93 13.27
CA ASP A 491 -17.90 9.52 14.64
C ASP A 491 -17.22 8.18 14.92
N GLU A 492 -16.81 7.97 16.18
CA GLU A 492 -16.06 6.80 16.62
C GLU A 492 -14.83 6.47 15.75
N PHE A 493 -14.06 7.50 15.38
CA PHE A 493 -12.94 7.37 14.47
C PHE A 493 -11.91 6.34 14.98
N THR A 494 -11.69 5.28 14.19
CA THR A 494 -10.75 4.18 14.44
C THR A 494 -11.07 3.33 15.67
N ALA A 495 -12.33 3.30 16.12
CA ALA A 495 -12.72 2.59 17.34
C ALA A 495 -12.57 1.07 17.23
N HIS A 496 -12.70 0.47 16.04
CA HIS A 496 -12.58 -0.99 15.84
C HIS A 496 -11.21 -1.42 15.30
N LEU A 497 -10.23 -0.51 15.25
CA LEU A 497 -8.86 -0.81 14.86
C LEU A 497 -7.98 -1.09 16.08
N ASP A 498 -7.02 -2.01 15.95
CA ASP A 498 -5.94 -2.11 16.93
C ASP A 498 -5.15 -0.79 17.01
N SER A 499 -4.51 -0.53 18.15
CA SER A 499 -3.87 0.77 18.40
C SER A 499 -2.82 1.17 17.37
N LEU A 500 -2.03 0.22 16.84
CA LEU A 500 -1.01 0.53 15.84
C LEU A 500 -1.66 0.88 14.49
N THR A 501 -2.67 0.12 14.07
CA THR A 501 -3.39 0.38 12.82
C THR A 501 -4.19 1.68 12.89
N ALA A 502 -4.88 1.95 14.00
CA ALA A 502 -5.59 3.21 14.25
C ALA A 502 -4.67 4.43 14.05
N GLN A 503 -3.51 4.40 14.70
CA GLN A 503 -2.53 5.47 14.61
C GLN A 503 -1.94 5.65 13.19
N ARG A 504 -1.71 4.55 12.46
CA ARG A 504 -1.24 4.60 11.06
C ARG A 504 -2.28 5.28 10.16
N VAL A 505 -3.55 4.89 10.31
CA VAL A 505 -4.67 5.47 9.56
C VAL A 505 -4.81 6.95 9.89
N ALA A 506 -4.85 7.31 11.18
CA ALA A 506 -4.94 8.69 11.65
C ALA A 506 -3.81 9.59 11.09
N ARG A 507 -2.55 9.15 11.18
CA ARG A 507 -1.42 9.89 10.62
C ARG A 507 -1.52 10.10 9.11
N LYS A 508 -1.87 9.05 8.36
CA LYS A 508 -1.96 9.12 6.90
C LYS A 508 -3.07 10.09 6.49
N ILE A 509 -4.24 9.96 7.10
CA ILE A 509 -5.39 10.83 6.83
C ILE A 509 -5.08 12.28 7.20
N SER A 510 -4.48 12.55 8.37
CA SER A 510 -4.09 13.92 8.78
C SER A 510 -3.15 14.57 7.76
N LYS A 511 -2.11 13.86 7.32
CA LYS A 511 -1.19 14.34 6.27
C LYS A 511 -1.90 14.70 4.97
N ILE A 512 -2.92 13.92 4.61
CA ILE A 512 -3.66 14.13 3.35
C ILE A 512 -4.68 15.23 3.47
N ALA A 513 -5.37 15.33 4.60
CA ALA A 513 -6.24 16.44 4.89
C ALA A 513 -5.46 17.75 4.84
N ARG A 514 -4.29 17.82 5.48
CA ARG A 514 -3.40 18.99 5.41
C ARG A 514 -2.91 19.28 3.99
N LYS A 515 -2.42 18.26 3.28
CA LYS A 515 -1.92 18.40 1.89
C LYS A 515 -3.00 18.91 0.92
N HIS A 516 -4.25 18.46 1.09
CA HIS A 516 -5.35 18.78 0.18
C HIS A 516 -6.32 19.84 0.73
N GLY A 517 -6.06 20.36 1.94
CA GLY A 517 -6.89 21.35 2.60
C GLY A 517 -8.30 20.87 2.99
N ILE A 518 -8.46 19.58 3.26
CA ILE A 518 -9.72 18.99 3.73
C ILE A 518 -9.93 19.42 5.19
N THR A 519 -11.11 19.94 5.51
CA THR A 519 -11.52 20.21 6.89
C THR A 519 -12.04 18.91 7.50
N MET A 520 -11.58 18.53 8.69
CA MET A 520 -11.95 17.27 9.32
C MET A 520 -12.56 17.52 10.70
N ILE A 521 -13.64 16.81 11.02
CA ILE A 521 -14.22 16.77 12.37
C ILE A 521 -14.33 15.31 12.79
N LEU A 522 -13.47 14.88 13.70
CA LEU A 522 -13.33 13.49 14.10
C LEU A 522 -13.66 13.32 15.58
N ALA A 523 -14.66 12.52 15.91
CA ALA A 523 -14.91 12.16 17.30
C ALA A 523 -14.12 10.91 17.67
N THR A 524 -13.33 11.01 18.75
CA THR A 524 -12.57 9.87 19.28
C THR A 524 -12.38 10.03 20.79
N HIS A 525 -12.24 8.92 21.48
CA HIS A 525 -11.91 8.88 22.91
C HIS A 525 -10.49 8.32 23.15
N ARG A 526 -9.72 8.11 22.09
CA ARG A 526 -8.41 7.44 22.12
C ARG A 526 -7.28 8.48 22.16
N PRO A 527 -6.59 8.66 23.30
CA PRO A 527 -5.47 9.62 23.41
C PRO A 527 -4.38 9.35 22.39
N GLU A 528 -4.16 8.06 22.08
CA GLU A 528 -3.19 7.65 21.09
C GLU A 528 -3.59 8.04 19.66
N VAL A 529 -4.87 8.23 19.36
CA VAL A 529 -5.27 8.71 18.04
C VAL A 529 -5.15 10.23 17.96
N LEU A 530 -5.55 10.94 19.02
CA LEU A 530 -5.47 12.39 19.11
C LEU A 530 -4.06 12.90 18.89
N LYS A 531 -3.08 12.29 19.55
CA LYS A 531 -1.70 12.76 19.50
C LYS A 531 -1.06 12.69 18.11
N VAL A 532 -1.47 11.71 17.29
CA VAL A 532 -0.90 11.49 15.94
C VAL A 532 -1.71 12.19 14.86
N LEU A 533 -2.97 12.49 15.18
CA LEU A 533 -3.83 13.29 14.34
C LEU A 533 -3.33 14.74 14.31
N GLU A 534 -2.70 15.19 15.40
CA GLU A 534 -2.20 16.56 15.61
C GLU A 534 -3.33 17.57 15.30
N PRO A 535 -4.46 17.55 16.01
CA PRO A 535 -5.60 18.41 15.67
C PRO A 535 -5.26 19.89 15.90
N ASP A 536 -5.78 20.78 15.06
CA ASP A 536 -5.65 22.23 15.23
C ASP A 536 -6.59 22.76 16.32
N MET A 537 -7.67 22.00 16.61
CA MET A 537 -8.62 22.31 17.67
C MET A 537 -9.17 21.04 18.33
N ILE A 538 -9.31 21.06 19.66
CA ILE A 538 -10.01 20.04 20.43
C ILE A 538 -11.30 20.63 21.01
N LEU A 539 -12.43 19.99 20.72
CA LEU A 539 -13.73 20.28 21.31
C LEU A 539 -14.00 19.28 22.43
N HIS A 540 -13.90 19.75 23.68
CA HIS A 540 -14.25 18.97 24.86
C HIS A 540 -15.76 19.06 25.10
N VAL A 541 -16.49 17.99 24.80
CA VAL A 541 -17.94 17.91 24.95
C VAL A 541 -18.27 17.21 26.27
N GLY A 542 -19.02 17.89 27.14
CA GLY A 542 -19.40 17.33 28.43
C GLY A 542 -20.40 18.19 29.20
N TYR A 543 -21.26 17.54 29.99
CA TYR A 543 -22.19 18.17 30.94
C TYR A 543 -23.04 19.33 30.38
N GLY A 544 -23.41 19.26 29.09
CA GLY A 544 -24.22 20.31 28.45
C GLY A 544 -23.41 21.47 27.86
N GLY A 545 -22.07 21.48 27.97
CA GLY A 545 -21.20 22.51 27.41
C GLY A 545 -20.17 21.97 26.41
N ILE A 546 -19.52 22.89 25.70
CA ILE A 546 -18.36 22.63 24.85
C ILE A 546 -17.25 23.62 25.22
N ILE A 547 -16.07 23.09 25.54
CA ILE A 547 -14.85 23.89 25.74
C ILE A 547 -13.98 23.72 24.50
N CYS A 548 -13.58 24.84 23.90
CA CYS A 548 -12.71 24.86 22.73
C CYS A 548 -11.25 25.09 23.15
N GLU A 549 -10.39 24.12 22.87
CA GLU A 549 -8.95 24.23 23.05
C GLU A 549 -8.29 24.36 21.67
N HIS A 550 -7.64 25.49 21.42
CA HIS A 550 -6.93 25.74 20.16
C HIS A 550 -5.47 25.31 20.33
N LEU A 551 -5.02 24.38 19.49
CA LEU A 551 -3.65 23.88 19.52
C LEU A 551 -2.86 24.63 18.44
N LYS A 552 -1.97 25.52 18.87
CA LYS A 552 -1.01 26.14 17.95
C LYS A 552 0.04 25.09 17.60
N HIS A 553 0.09 24.69 16.34
CA HIS A 553 1.22 23.99 15.74
C HIS A 553 2.04 24.96 14.90
#